data_AF-R6K2D9-F1
#
_entry.id   AF-R6K2D9-F1
#
_cell.length_a   1.000
_cell.length_b   1.000
_cell.length_c   1.000
_cell.angle_alpha   90.00
_cell.angle_beta   90.00
_cell.angle_gamma   90.00
#
_symmetry.space_group_name_H-M   'P 1'
#
loop_
_entity.id
_entity.type
_entity.pdbx_description
1 polymer ?
#
loop_
_entity_poly.entity_id
_entity_poly.type
_entity_poly.pdbx_seq_one_letter_code
_entity_poly.pdbx_strand_id
1 'polypeptide(L)'
;MELKRISFGEYTINIDGVKLMDLNDEFTNACLVPRENQINIINKLLNRVADISGYNELYENNLILHLYIIKLLSEYPGKSNMLIISNELFNNEIAEYIEIFGKENIINLISNDELNYDMHYFDVINDYIKNMVENHEQYRIVIADFRNISQNDKYILNEKIKLYLEELTEVEGYIITGDKICYKPRKEPIEEYDYFKGLLDKISSNIVNNKVKASNYSVEELINEIADCEKYILKNRDKRKLYEFAYPINELKNSVINYYISNGEQNQVIEDVKLSVDGMLELLSI
;
A
#
# COMPACT_ATOMS: atom_id res chain seq x y z
N MET A 1 -6.06 20.35 13.99
CA MET A 1 -6.24 20.53 12.52
C MET A 1 -7.54 19.88 12.07
N GLU A 2 -8.26 20.51 11.13
CA GLU A 2 -9.35 19.85 10.39
C GLU A 2 -8.74 19.00 9.28
N LEU A 3 -9.02 17.69 9.27
CA LEU A 3 -8.60 16.74 8.23
C LEU A 3 -9.72 16.62 7.19
N LYS A 4 -9.37 16.69 5.91
CA LYS A 4 -10.33 16.58 4.80
C LYS A 4 -10.28 15.22 4.11
N ARG A 5 -9.10 14.62 4.07
CA ARG A 5 -8.84 13.40 3.30
C ARG A 5 -8.75 12.17 4.17
N ILE A 6 -8.31 12.34 5.42
CA ILE A 6 -8.08 11.24 6.34
C ILE A 6 -9.26 11.11 7.31
N SER A 7 -9.75 9.89 7.50
CA SER A 7 -10.72 9.58 8.55
C SER A 7 -10.29 8.36 9.36
N PHE A 8 -10.63 8.38 10.65
CA PHE A 8 -10.27 7.34 11.61
C PHE A 8 -11.55 6.71 12.19
N GLY A 9 -11.67 5.40 12.07
CA GLY A 9 -12.60 4.58 12.84
C GLY A 9 -11.94 4.04 14.11
N GLU A 10 -12.58 3.08 14.78
CA GLU A 10 -12.04 2.47 16.01
C GLU A 10 -10.69 1.77 15.77
N TYR A 11 -10.55 1.08 14.64
CA TYR A 11 -9.32 0.39 14.22
C TYR A 11 -8.96 0.62 12.75
N THR A 12 -9.75 1.44 12.05
CA THR A 12 -9.63 1.66 10.62
C THR A 12 -9.11 3.05 10.31
N ILE A 13 -8.29 3.15 9.28
CA ILE A 13 -7.76 4.42 8.76
C ILE A 13 -8.15 4.46 7.29
N ASN A 14 -8.82 5.52 6.87
CA ASN A 14 -9.19 5.73 5.47
C ASN A 14 -8.54 7.01 4.93
N ILE A 15 -8.14 6.99 3.66
CA ILE A 15 -7.67 8.14 2.91
C ILE A 15 -8.54 8.29 1.66
N ASP A 16 -9.07 9.48 1.42
CA ASP A 16 -9.94 9.80 0.29
C ASP A 16 -11.14 8.82 0.16
N GLY A 17 -11.65 8.34 1.31
CA GLY A 17 -12.75 7.38 1.39
C GLY A 17 -12.36 5.91 1.19
N VAL A 18 -11.09 5.62 0.89
CA VAL A 18 -10.57 4.26 0.71
C VAL A 18 -9.88 3.78 1.99
N LYS A 19 -10.18 2.54 2.41
CA LYS A 19 -9.54 1.91 3.56
C LYS A 19 -8.06 1.71 3.28
N LEU A 20 -7.22 2.43 4.03
CA LEU A 20 -5.76 2.31 3.97
C LEU A 20 -5.29 1.14 4.83
N MET A 21 -5.81 1.04 6.06
CA MET A 21 -5.37 0.07 7.06
C MET A 21 -6.52 -0.24 8.02
N ASP A 22 -6.64 -1.51 8.41
CA ASP A 22 -7.47 -1.99 9.51
C ASP A 22 -6.59 -2.80 10.47
N LEU A 23 -6.41 -2.29 11.69
CA LEU A 23 -5.50 -2.87 12.67
C LEU A 23 -5.98 -4.24 13.20
N ASN A 24 -7.23 -4.61 12.95
CA ASN A 24 -7.78 -5.92 13.31
C ASN A 24 -7.75 -6.93 12.16
N ASP A 25 -7.44 -6.48 10.94
CA ASP A 25 -7.49 -7.29 9.75
C ASP A 25 -6.09 -7.69 9.29
N GLU A 26 -5.80 -8.99 9.30
CA GLU A 26 -4.53 -9.54 8.83
C GLU A 26 -4.23 -9.24 7.35
N PHE A 27 -5.25 -8.90 6.55
CA PHE A 27 -5.12 -8.59 5.14
C PHE A 27 -4.63 -7.17 4.87
N THR A 28 -4.81 -6.24 5.82
CA THR A 28 -4.32 -4.86 5.71
C THR A 28 -3.30 -4.51 6.80
N ASN A 29 -3.11 -5.43 7.75
CA ASN A 29 -2.15 -5.35 8.83
C ASN A 29 -1.59 -6.75 9.17
N ALA A 30 -0.59 -7.20 8.43
CA ALA A 30 0.09 -8.47 8.66
C ALA A 30 1.12 -8.42 9.82
N CYS A 31 1.15 -7.30 10.56
CA CYS A 31 2.20 -7.01 11.50
C CYS A 31 2.16 -7.89 12.75
N LEU A 32 3.34 -8.32 13.22
CA LEU A 32 3.49 -9.04 14.50
C LEU A 32 3.55 -8.11 15.73
N VAL A 33 3.53 -6.80 15.52
CA VAL A 33 3.58 -5.79 16.60
C VAL A 33 2.23 -5.75 17.32
N PRO A 34 2.19 -5.67 18.66
CA PRO A 34 0.93 -5.52 19.40
C PRO A 34 0.12 -4.30 18.95
N ARG A 35 -1.21 -4.46 18.81
CA ARG A 35 -2.13 -3.39 18.37
C ARG A 35 -1.99 -2.10 19.17
N GLU A 36 -1.82 -2.21 20.48
CA GLU A 36 -1.62 -1.06 21.37
C GLU A 36 -0.41 -0.21 20.94
N ASN A 37 0.70 -0.85 20.56
CA ASN A 37 1.89 -0.14 20.10
C ASN A 37 1.65 0.56 18.75
N GLN A 38 0.93 -0.10 17.83
CA GLN A 38 0.58 0.48 16.54
C GLN A 38 -0.32 1.72 16.73
N ILE A 39 -1.34 1.62 17.57
CA ILE A 39 -2.25 2.73 17.92
C ILE A 39 -1.48 3.87 18.58
N ASN A 40 -0.54 3.57 19.48
CA ASN A 40 0.27 4.59 20.15
C ASN A 40 1.10 5.43 19.15
N ILE A 41 1.66 4.80 18.11
CA ILE A 41 2.40 5.52 17.06
C ILE A 41 1.46 6.44 16.27
N ILE A 42 0.30 5.93 15.86
CA ILE A 42 -0.70 6.73 15.14
C ILE A 42 -1.18 7.92 15.99
N ASN A 43 -1.45 7.70 17.28
CA ASN A 43 -1.85 8.76 18.20
C ASN A 43 -0.75 9.81 18.40
N LYS A 44 0.53 9.42 18.45
CA LYS A 44 1.66 10.36 18.49
C LYS A 44 1.67 11.27 17.25
N LEU A 45 1.49 10.69 16.07
CA LEU A 45 1.37 11.44 14.81
C LEU A 45 0.18 12.41 14.82
N LEU A 46 -0.97 11.95 15.29
CA LEU A 46 -2.17 12.78 15.39
C LEU A 46 -2.02 13.94 16.38
N ASN A 47 -1.38 13.71 17.52
CA ASN A 47 -1.11 14.76 18.50
C ASN A 47 -0.24 15.87 17.92
N ARG A 48 0.73 15.56 17.04
CA ARG A 48 1.58 16.57 16.39
C ARG A 48 0.81 17.51 15.47
N VAL A 49 -0.28 17.04 14.84
CA VAL A 49 -1.13 17.87 13.97
C VAL A 49 -2.34 18.44 14.69
N ALA A 50 -2.64 17.99 15.91
CA ALA A 50 -3.80 18.44 16.67
C ALA A 50 -3.75 19.95 16.96
N ASP A 51 -2.56 20.47 17.29
CA ASP A 51 -2.34 21.86 17.69
C ASP A 51 -2.42 22.89 16.54
N ILE A 52 -2.50 22.42 15.30
CA ILE A 52 -2.58 23.29 14.13
C ILE A 52 -4.03 23.76 13.93
N SER A 53 -4.24 25.08 13.93
CA SER A 53 -5.55 25.68 13.69
C SER A 53 -5.92 25.66 12.20
N GLY A 54 -7.14 25.23 11.88
CA GLY A 54 -7.64 25.17 10.50
C GLY A 54 -7.04 24.03 9.69
N TYR A 55 -7.38 23.99 8.40
CA TYR A 55 -6.86 23.02 7.44
C TYR A 55 -5.49 23.46 6.92
N ASN A 56 -4.54 22.52 6.86
CA ASN A 56 -3.24 22.73 6.22
C ASN A 56 -2.84 21.50 5.40
N GLU A 57 -2.83 21.67 4.08
CA GLU A 57 -2.55 20.60 3.11
C GLU A 57 -1.16 19.98 3.28
N LEU A 58 -0.15 20.78 3.64
CA LEU A 58 1.22 20.29 3.79
C LEU A 58 1.34 19.33 4.98
N TYR A 59 0.67 19.65 6.10
CA TYR A 59 0.64 18.77 7.26
C TYR A 59 -0.23 17.53 7.04
N GLU A 60 -1.35 17.65 6.34
CA GLU A 60 -2.16 16.48 5.98
C GLU A 60 -1.39 15.54 5.04
N ASN A 61 -0.69 16.08 4.04
CA ASN A 61 0.16 15.28 3.14
C ASN A 61 1.32 14.60 3.88
N ASN A 62 1.95 15.28 4.85
CA ASN A 62 2.96 14.65 5.70
C ASN A 62 2.37 13.53 6.56
N LEU A 63 1.18 13.72 7.13
CA LEU A 63 0.51 12.67 7.89
C LEU A 63 0.17 11.46 7.02
N ILE A 64 -0.37 11.68 5.81
CA ILE A 64 -0.61 10.63 4.80
C ILE A 64 0.67 9.86 4.52
N LEU A 65 1.78 10.57 4.28
CA LEU A 65 3.09 9.99 4.03
C LEU A 65 3.53 9.03 5.15
N HIS A 66 3.46 9.47 6.42
CA HIS A 66 3.81 8.60 7.54
C HIS A 66 2.87 7.39 7.67
N LEU A 67 1.57 7.57 7.45
CA LEU A 67 0.60 6.46 7.49
C LEU A 67 0.89 5.40 6.42
N TYR A 68 1.30 5.82 5.22
CA TYR A 68 1.75 4.88 4.20
C TYR A 68 3.03 4.14 4.61
N ILE A 69 4.02 4.83 5.18
CA ILE A 69 5.24 4.15 5.65
C ILE A 69 4.90 3.10 6.72
N ILE A 70 4.05 3.43 7.68
CA ILE A 70 3.58 2.50 8.72
C ILE A 70 2.83 1.33 8.09
N LYS A 71 1.96 1.58 7.10
CA LYS A 71 1.31 0.53 6.31
C LYS A 71 2.32 -0.41 5.70
N LEU A 72 3.26 0.09 4.92
CA LEU A 72 4.23 -0.77 4.23
C LEU A 72 5.05 -1.61 5.20
N LEU A 73 5.49 -1.02 6.32
CA LEU A 73 6.19 -1.75 7.37
C LEU A 73 5.33 -2.82 8.02
N SER A 74 4.02 -2.57 8.16
CA SER A 74 3.06 -3.50 8.75
C SER A 74 2.71 -4.67 7.82
N GLU A 75 2.64 -4.41 6.51
CA GLU A 75 2.30 -5.42 5.50
C GLU A 75 3.50 -6.32 5.13
N TYR A 76 4.72 -5.79 5.23
CA TYR A 76 5.96 -6.48 4.84
C TYR A 76 6.99 -6.50 6.00
N PRO A 77 6.65 -7.10 7.16
CA PRO A 77 7.55 -7.16 8.30
C PRO A 77 8.82 -7.95 7.94
N GLY A 78 9.98 -7.35 8.19
CA GLY A 78 11.29 -7.95 7.88
C GLY A 78 11.63 -8.10 6.39
N LYS A 79 10.81 -7.56 5.48
CA LYS A 79 11.02 -7.60 4.02
C LYS A 79 10.94 -6.21 3.36
N SER A 80 11.04 -5.17 4.17
CA SER A 80 10.99 -3.78 3.73
C SER A 80 12.38 -3.17 3.80
N ASN A 81 13.34 -3.65 3.00
CA ASN A 81 14.62 -2.94 2.90
C ASN A 81 14.37 -1.52 2.39
N MET A 82 14.92 -0.52 3.08
CA MET A 82 14.59 0.88 2.81
C MET A 82 15.83 1.73 2.52
N LEU A 83 15.68 2.61 1.54
CA LEU A 83 16.56 3.75 1.34
C LEU A 83 15.77 5.00 1.73
N ILE A 84 16.32 5.80 2.65
CA ILE A 84 15.69 7.04 3.11
C ILE A 84 16.66 8.19 2.87
N ILE A 85 16.22 9.15 2.06
CA ILE A 85 16.93 10.37 1.70
C ILE A 85 16.07 11.53 2.16
N SER A 86 16.36 12.07 3.34
CA SER A 86 15.51 13.08 3.95
C SER A 86 16.26 13.92 4.99
N ASN A 87 15.57 14.86 5.63
CA ASN A 87 16.17 15.67 6.69
C ASN A 87 16.24 14.88 8.00
N GLU A 88 17.12 15.30 8.91
CA GLU A 88 17.32 14.63 10.20
C GLU A 88 16.02 14.48 11.01
N LEU A 89 15.14 15.49 10.99
CA LEU A 89 13.87 15.46 11.72
C LEU A 89 12.96 14.33 11.23
N PHE A 90 12.80 14.19 9.91
CA PHE A 90 11.98 13.13 9.33
C PHE A 90 12.62 11.74 9.52
N ASN A 91 13.94 11.64 9.43
CA ASN A 91 14.66 10.40 9.72
C ASN A 91 14.44 9.92 11.16
N ASN A 92 14.46 10.84 12.13
CA ASN A 92 14.20 10.52 13.54
C ASN A 92 12.77 9.99 13.75
N GLU A 93 11.79 10.50 13.00
CA GLU A 93 10.41 10.00 13.06
C GLU A 93 10.29 8.60 12.45
N ILE A 94 10.92 8.34 11.30
CA ILE A 94 10.86 7.01 10.68
C ILE A 94 11.67 5.98 11.49
N ALA A 95 12.77 6.39 12.13
CA ALA A 95 13.57 5.50 12.97
C ALA A 95 12.75 4.84 14.09
N GLU A 96 11.80 5.56 14.69
CA GLU A 96 10.87 4.99 15.68
C GLU A 96 10.02 3.87 15.07
N TYR A 97 9.51 4.06 13.84
CA TYR A 97 8.68 3.05 13.17
C TYR A 97 9.52 1.83 12.80
N ILE A 98 10.73 2.05 12.29
CA ILE A 98 11.70 1.00 12.00
C ILE A 98 11.97 0.14 13.22
N GLU A 99 12.25 0.75 14.36
CA GLU A 99 12.59 0.02 15.59
C GLU A 99 11.44 -0.88 16.03
N ILE A 100 10.21 -0.42 15.83
CA ILE A 100 9.01 -1.14 16.25
C ILE A 100 8.62 -2.22 15.24
N PHE A 101 8.56 -1.88 13.94
CA PHE A 101 8.00 -2.73 12.88
C PHE A 101 9.05 -3.52 12.08
N GLY A 102 10.28 -3.02 11.98
CA GLY A 102 11.22 -3.38 10.93
C GLY A 102 12.58 -3.85 11.42
N LYS A 103 12.67 -4.49 12.59
CA LYS A 103 13.93 -4.89 13.22
C LYS A 103 14.88 -5.73 12.36
N GLU A 104 14.34 -6.39 11.33
CA GLU A 104 15.12 -7.25 10.40
C GLU A 104 15.44 -6.54 9.07
N ASN A 105 14.90 -5.35 8.82
CA ASN A 105 15.10 -4.63 7.56
C ASN A 105 16.48 -3.97 7.50
N ILE A 106 17.12 -4.03 6.34
CA ILE A 106 18.30 -3.20 6.05
C ILE A 106 17.81 -1.80 5.72
N ILE A 107 18.35 -0.81 6.43
CA ILE A 107 17.99 0.60 6.24
C ILE A 107 19.24 1.39 5.95
N ASN A 108 19.23 2.06 4.81
CA ASN A 108 20.25 3.01 4.42
C ASN A 108 19.68 4.42 4.57
N LEU A 109 20.26 5.21 5.47
CA LEU A 109 19.85 6.58 5.77
C LEU A 109 20.86 7.55 5.19
N ILE A 110 20.38 8.47 4.36
CA ILE A 110 21.12 9.63 3.86
C ILE A 110 20.46 10.86 4.47
N SER A 111 21.15 11.48 5.43
CA SER A 111 20.67 12.66 6.15
C SER A 111 21.62 13.84 6.02
N ASN A 112 21.11 15.04 6.31
CA ASN A 112 21.93 16.21 6.63
C ASN A 112 21.30 16.93 7.82
N ASP A 113 22.15 17.45 8.70
CA ASP A 113 21.77 18.27 9.86
C ASP A 113 21.24 19.64 9.41
N GLU A 114 21.65 20.11 8.22
CA GLU A 114 21.27 21.43 7.73
C GLU A 114 19.91 21.42 7.01
N LEU A 115 18.95 22.17 7.56
CA LEU A 115 17.64 22.47 6.97
C LEU A 115 17.71 23.12 5.57
N ASN A 116 18.90 23.53 5.13
CA ASN A 116 19.16 24.14 3.82
C ASN A 116 19.96 23.18 2.95
N TYR A 117 19.26 22.45 2.11
CA TYR A 117 19.84 21.71 1.01
C TYR A 117 20.34 22.70 -0.05
N ASP A 118 21.65 22.95 -0.10
CA ASP A 118 22.23 23.71 -1.21
C ASP A 118 22.49 22.81 -2.43
N MET A 119 22.81 23.43 -3.57
CA MET A 119 23.11 22.71 -4.81
C MET A 119 24.31 21.75 -4.68
N HIS A 120 25.28 22.08 -3.81
CA HIS A 120 26.45 21.25 -3.62
C HIS A 120 26.10 19.94 -2.92
N TYR A 121 25.24 20.02 -1.91
CA TYR A 121 24.71 18.84 -1.23
C TYR A 121 23.88 17.96 -2.19
N PHE A 122 23.06 18.57 -3.06
CA PHE A 122 22.35 17.81 -4.10
C PHE A 122 23.31 17.06 -5.03
N ASP A 123 24.38 17.71 -5.49
CA ASP A 123 25.37 17.07 -6.36
C ASP A 123 26.06 15.88 -5.67
N VAL A 124 26.41 16.02 -4.39
CA VAL A 124 27.00 14.94 -3.58
C VAL A 124 26.03 13.76 -3.42
N ILE A 125 24.76 14.03 -3.10
CA ILE A 125 23.72 12.99 -3.03
C ILE A 125 23.58 12.29 -4.38
N ASN A 126 23.52 13.05 -5.47
CA ASN A 126 23.31 12.51 -6.80
C ASN A 126 24.45 11.57 -7.21
N ASP A 127 25.69 11.92 -6.90
CA ASP A 127 26.85 11.05 -7.13
C ASP A 127 26.80 9.79 -6.26
N TYR A 128 26.38 9.90 -4.99
CA TYR A 128 26.21 8.76 -4.09
C TYR A 128 25.13 7.79 -4.59
N ILE A 129 23.94 8.30 -4.93
CA ILE A 129 22.84 7.53 -5.52
C ILE A 129 23.30 6.81 -6.79
N LYS A 130 24.04 7.51 -7.65
CA LYS A 130 24.56 6.93 -8.89
C LYS A 130 25.52 5.75 -8.61
N ASN A 131 26.38 5.88 -7.60
CA ASN A 131 27.27 4.79 -7.19
C ASN A 131 26.47 3.57 -6.67
N MET A 132 25.41 3.79 -5.90
CA MET A 132 24.52 2.70 -5.45
C MET A 132 23.87 1.97 -6.63
N VAL A 133 23.44 2.71 -7.66
CA VAL A 133 22.92 2.16 -8.91
C VAL A 133 23.97 1.33 -9.65
N GLU A 134 25.20 1.86 -9.78
CA GLU A 134 26.33 1.16 -10.40
C GLU A 134 26.70 -0.13 -9.63
N ASN A 135 26.48 -0.16 -8.32
CA ASN A 135 26.68 -1.35 -7.47
C ASN A 135 25.48 -2.31 -7.47
N HIS A 136 24.44 -2.04 -8.26
CA HIS A 136 23.22 -2.85 -8.36
C HIS A 136 22.49 -3.03 -7.03
N GLU A 137 22.54 -2.03 -6.16
CA GLU A 137 21.74 -2.03 -4.94
C GLU A 137 20.24 -1.94 -5.28
N GLN A 138 19.41 -2.58 -4.45
CA GLN A 138 17.96 -2.60 -4.63
C GLN A 138 17.27 -2.47 -3.27
N TYR A 139 16.22 -1.67 -3.23
CA TYR A 139 15.42 -1.40 -2.04
C TYR A 139 13.94 -1.57 -2.36
N ARG A 140 13.21 -2.15 -1.42
CA ARG A 140 11.76 -2.34 -1.54
C ARG A 140 11.02 -1.01 -1.42
N ILE A 141 11.51 -0.12 -0.54
CA ILE A 141 10.93 1.19 -0.29
C ILE A 141 12.04 2.23 -0.43
N VAL A 142 11.88 3.18 -1.34
CA VAL A 142 12.77 4.33 -1.50
C VAL A 142 12.00 5.57 -1.11
N ILE A 143 12.42 6.24 -0.04
CA ILE A 143 11.83 7.49 0.45
C ILE A 143 12.81 8.61 0.13
N ALA A 144 12.38 9.61 -0.64
CA ALA A 144 13.22 10.71 -1.09
C ALA A 144 12.48 12.05 -0.94
N ASP A 145 12.72 12.75 0.17
CA ASP A 145 12.12 14.06 0.42
C ASP A 145 13.05 15.19 0.01
N PHE A 146 12.91 15.63 -1.25
CA PHE A 146 13.65 16.77 -1.81
C PHE A 146 12.84 18.07 -1.82
N ARG A 147 11.71 18.14 -1.10
CA ARG A 147 10.85 19.35 -1.11
C ARG A 147 11.56 20.60 -0.59
N ASN A 148 12.60 20.45 0.22
CA ASN A 148 13.37 21.59 0.72
C ASN A 148 14.52 22.02 -0.21
N ILE A 149 14.67 21.37 -1.39
CA ILE A 149 15.70 21.73 -2.38
C ILE A 149 15.03 22.46 -3.55
N SER A 150 15.39 23.73 -3.77
CA SER A 150 14.87 24.52 -4.89
C SER A 150 15.98 25.14 -5.72
N GLN A 151 15.85 25.06 -7.05
CA GLN A 151 16.62 25.87 -7.99
C GLN A 151 15.67 26.87 -8.65
N ASN A 152 15.88 28.17 -8.43
CA ASN A 152 15.04 29.24 -8.98
C ASN A 152 13.53 29.01 -8.70
N ASP A 153 13.17 28.75 -7.44
CA ASP A 153 11.80 28.48 -6.97
C ASP A 153 11.13 27.21 -7.56
N LYS A 154 11.90 26.31 -8.20
CA LYS A 154 11.43 24.99 -8.66
C LYS A 154 12.10 23.87 -7.87
N TYR A 155 11.30 22.94 -7.36
CA TYR A 155 11.78 21.75 -6.65
C TYR A 155 12.74 20.92 -7.51
N ILE A 156 13.90 20.53 -6.96
CA ILE A 156 14.97 19.80 -7.67
C ILE A 156 14.72 18.29 -7.67
N LEU A 157 13.53 17.87 -8.07
CA LEU A 157 13.32 16.52 -8.58
C LEU A 157 13.46 16.59 -10.10
N ASN A 158 14.71 16.62 -10.57
CA ASN A 158 14.96 16.56 -12.02
C ASN A 158 14.70 15.13 -12.55
N GLU A 159 14.44 14.99 -13.85
CA GLU A 159 14.13 13.67 -14.43
C GLU A 159 15.25 12.64 -14.22
N LYS A 160 16.51 13.08 -14.08
CA LYS A 160 17.66 12.17 -13.91
C LYS A 160 17.68 11.48 -12.55
N ILE A 161 17.50 12.22 -11.46
CA ILE A 161 17.49 11.61 -10.12
C ILE A 161 16.30 10.66 -9.96
N LYS A 162 15.15 11.01 -10.58
CA LYS A 162 13.98 10.13 -10.60
C LYS A 162 14.29 8.78 -11.25
N LEU A 163 15.01 8.77 -12.36
CA LEU A 163 15.43 7.53 -13.02
C LEU A 163 16.32 6.68 -12.10
N TYR A 164 17.26 7.30 -11.38
CA TYR A 164 18.09 6.55 -10.43
C TYR A 164 17.31 5.99 -9.25
N LEU A 165 16.35 6.75 -8.68
CA LEU A 165 15.47 6.24 -7.63
C LEU A 165 14.60 5.09 -8.15
N GLU A 166 14.10 5.19 -9.39
CA GLU A 166 13.38 4.10 -10.06
C GLU A 166 14.26 2.88 -10.27
N GLU A 167 15.52 3.05 -10.65
CA GLU A 167 16.49 1.96 -10.79
C GLU A 167 16.81 1.30 -9.45
N LEU A 168 17.00 2.05 -8.36
CA LEU A 168 17.23 1.52 -7.01
C LEU A 168 16.01 0.83 -6.39
N THR A 169 14.82 1.02 -6.95
CA THR A 169 13.59 0.42 -6.41
C THR A 169 13.37 -0.97 -7.00
N GLU A 170 13.12 -1.96 -6.15
CA GLU A 170 12.75 -3.31 -6.59
C GLU A 170 11.49 -3.32 -7.44
N VAL A 171 11.33 -4.35 -8.28
CA VAL A 171 10.05 -4.61 -8.94
C VAL A 171 8.98 -4.87 -7.87
N GLU A 172 7.83 -4.23 -8.03
CA GLU A 172 6.76 -4.14 -7.03
C GLU A 172 7.09 -3.32 -5.76
N GLY A 173 8.20 -2.57 -5.77
CA GLY A 173 8.59 -1.65 -4.71
C GLY A 173 7.90 -0.28 -4.80
N TYR A 174 8.17 0.56 -3.81
CA TYR A 174 7.60 1.91 -3.69
C TYR A 174 8.67 2.98 -3.74
N ILE A 175 8.38 4.05 -4.46
CA ILE A 175 9.11 5.32 -4.39
C ILE A 175 8.19 6.32 -3.76
N ILE A 176 8.64 6.95 -2.69
CA ILE A 176 7.87 7.94 -1.97
C ILE A 176 8.64 9.24 -2.02
N THR A 177 8.16 10.16 -2.84
CA THR A 177 8.63 11.55 -2.84
C THR A 177 7.75 12.35 -1.88
N GLY A 178 8.29 13.39 -1.26
CA GLY A 178 7.54 14.17 -0.25
C GLY A 178 6.17 14.72 -0.71
N ASP A 179 5.87 14.70 -2.01
CA ASP A 179 4.59 15.06 -2.62
C ASP A 179 3.79 13.88 -3.21
N LYS A 180 4.41 12.72 -3.48
CA LYS A 180 3.79 11.62 -4.24
C LYS A 180 4.28 10.26 -3.78
N ILE A 181 3.39 9.28 -3.94
CA ILE A 181 3.71 7.87 -3.78
C ILE A 181 3.60 7.22 -5.15
N CYS A 182 4.72 6.69 -5.64
CA CYS A 182 4.82 6.00 -6.91
C CYS A 182 5.08 4.51 -6.67
N TYR A 183 4.33 3.69 -7.38
CA TYR A 183 4.53 2.24 -7.41
C TYR A 183 5.37 1.87 -8.64
N LYS A 184 6.34 0.97 -8.48
CA LYS A 184 7.06 0.36 -9.62
C LYS A 184 6.42 -0.98 -9.98
N PRO A 185 5.45 -1.01 -10.91
CA PRO A 185 4.74 -2.24 -11.24
C PRO A 185 5.66 -3.23 -11.95
N ARG A 186 5.33 -4.52 -11.81
CA ARG A 186 5.85 -5.56 -12.71
C ARG A 186 5.22 -5.37 -14.09
N LYS A 187 6.05 -5.36 -15.14
CA LYS A 187 5.60 -5.17 -16.54
C LYS A 187 4.89 -6.39 -17.14
N GLU A 188 5.13 -7.57 -16.59
CA GLU A 188 4.51 -8.82 -17.06
C GLU A 188 3.29 -9.18 -16.20
N PRO A 189 2.18 -9.62 -16.82
CA PRO A 189 1.04 -10.14 -16.07
C PRO A 189 1.48 -11.36 -15.25
N ILE A 190 0.91 -11.50 -14.06
CA ILE A 190 1.13 -12.67 -13.22
C ILE A 190 0.52 -13.90 -13.91
N GLU A 191 1.19 -15.05 -13.80
CA GLU A 191 0.72 -16.33 -14.39
C GLU A 191 -0.72 -16.65 -13.95
N GLU A 192 -1.10 -16.18 -12.76
CA GLU A 192 -2.38 -16.41 -12.12
C GLU A 192 -3.52 -15.52 -12.66
N TYR A 193 -3.23 -14.55 -13.55
CA TYR A 193 -4.22 -13.63 -14.12
C TYR A 193 -5.38 -14.37 -14.80
N ASP A 194 -5.06 -15.31 -15.71
CA ASP A 194 -6.06 -16.05 -16.46
C ASP A 194 -6.93 -16.91 -15.55
N TYR A 195 -6.34 -17.42 -14.47
CA TYR A 195 -7.05 -18.20 -13.46
C TYR A 195 -8.04 -17.33 -12.67
N PHE A 196 -7.61 -16.19 -12.13
CA PHE A 196 -8.50 -15.29 -11.40
C PHE A 196 -9.60 -14.72 -12.29
N LYS A 197 -9.26 -14.31 -13.51
CA LYS A 197 -10.25 -13.83 -14.48
C LYS A 197 -11.29 -14.90 -14.80
N GLY A 198 -10.85 -16.14 -15.04
CA GLY A 198 -11.76 -17.27 -15.28
C GLY A 198 -12.72 -17.53 -14.11
N LEU A 199 -12.25 -17.41 -12.86
CA LEU A 199 -13.09 -17.52 -11.67
C LEU A 199 -14.13 -16.39 -11.59
N LEU A 200 -13.71 -15.14 -11.82
CA LEU A 200 -14.61 -13.97 -11.80
C LEU A 200 -15.66 -14.02 -12.92
N ASP A 201 -15.30 -14.48 -14.11
CA ASP A 201 -16.22 -14.69 -15.24
C ASP A 201 -17.27 -15.76 -14.91
N LYS A 202 -16.86 -16.86 -14.23
CA LYS A 202 -17.79 -17.87 -13.71
C LYS A 202 -18.76 -17.24 -12.70
N ILE A 203 -18.27 -16.51 -11.70
CA ILE A 203 -19.12 -15.89 -10.66
C ILE A 203 -20.09 -14.90 -11.31
N SER A 204 -19.61 -14.05 -12.22
CA SER A 204 -20.42 -13.08 -12.94
C SER A 204 -21.54 -13.74 -13.74
N SER A 205 -21.24 -14.84 -14.42
CA SER A 205 -22.22 -15.58 -15.24
C SER A 205 -23.26 -16.31 -14.40
N ASN A 206 -22.87 -16.83 -13.23
CA ASN A 206 -23.72 -17.66 -12.36
C ASN A 206 -24.56 -16.85 -11.37
N ILE A 207 -24.04 -15.72 -10.86
CA ILE A 207 -24.65 -14.96 -9.76
C ILE A 207 -25.07 -13.57 -10.22
N VAL A 208 -24.14 -12.77 -10.77
CA VAL A 208 -24.39 -11.34 -11.07
C VAL A 208 -25.34 -11.15 -12.24
N ASN A 209 -25.13 -11.88 -13.34
CA ASN A 209 -25.88 -11.70 -14.60
C ASN A 209 -27.06 -12.66 -14.74
N ASN A 210 -27.50 -13.29 -13.64
CA ASN A 210 -28.34 -14.47 -13.65
C ASN A 210 -29.73 -14.24 -14.29
N LYS A 211 -29.80 -14.37 -15.62
CA LYS A 211 -31.04 -14.37 -16.42
C LYS A 211 -31.52 -15.79 -16.79
N VAL A 212 -30.80 -16.85 -16.45
CA VAL A 212 -31.10 -18.20 -16.97
C VAL A 212 -30.93 -19.28 -15.90
N LYS A 213 -32.02 -20.03 -15.68
CA LYS A 213 -32.18 -21.24 -14.85
C LYS A 213 -31.32 -22.45 -15.25
N ALA A 214 -30.13 -22.26 -15.80
CA ALA A 214 -29.26 -23.37 -16.20
C ALA A 214 -27.80 -22.93 -16.16
N SER A 215 -27.21 -22.94 -14.98
CA SER A 215 -25.77 -22.97 -14.88
C SER A 215 -25.31 -24.36 -14.45
N ASN A 216 -24.24 -24.85 -15.07
CA ASN A 216 -23.69 -26.19 -14.82
C ASN A 216 -22.83 -26.26 -13.53
N TYR A 217 -22.79 -25.18 -12.74
CA TYR A 217 -21.99 -25.09 -11.53
C TYR A 217 -22.88 -24.83 -10.33
N SER A 218 -22.69 -25.61 -9.27
CA SER A 218 -23.30 -25.33 -7.98
C SER A 218 -22.59 -24.13 -7.33
N VAL A 219 -23.35 -23.30 -6.63
CA VAL A 219 -22.76 -22.19 -5.84
C VAL A 219 -21.76 -22.72 -4.81
N GLU A 220 -21.97 -23.94 -4.30
CA GLU A 220 -21.01 -24.64 -3.42
C GLU A 220 -19.66 -24.90 -4.10
N GLU A 221 -19.64 -25.32 -5.37
CA GLU A 221 -18.39 -25.50 -6.12
C GLU A 221 -17.65 -24.17 -6.29
N LEU A 222 -18.37 -23.07 -6.54
CA LEU A 222 -17.76 -21.73 -6.62
C LEU A 222 -17.15 -21.31 -5.28
N ILE A 223 -17.84 -21.56 -4.15
CA ILE A 223 -17.30 -21.28 -2.81
C ILE A 223 -15.99 -22.05 -2.58
N ASN A 224 -15.94 -23.32 -2.97
CA ASN A 224 -14.73 -24.14 -2.84
C ASN A 224 -13.59 -23.63 -3.72
N GLU A 225 -13.86 -23.27 -4.98
CA GLU A 225 -12.85 -22.69 -5.88
C GLU A 225 -12.31 -21.35 -5.34
N ILE A 226 -13.17 -20.48 -4.80
CA ILE A 226 -12.75 -19.21 -4.18
C ILE A 226 -11.90 -19.48 -2.92
N ALA A 227 -12.27 -20.46 -2.10
CA ALA A 227 -11.50 -20.80 -0.90
C ALA A 227 -10.10 -21.34 -1.24
N ASP A 228 -9.96 -22.13 -2.29
CA ASP A 228 -8.65 -22.61 -2.74
C ASP A 228 -7.81 -21.50 -3.38
N CYS A 229 -8.46 -20.58 -4.11
CA CYS A 229 -7.85 -19.36 -4.61
C CYS A 229 -7.32 -18.47 -3.47
N GLU A 230 -8.13 -18.24 -2.43
CA GLU A 230 -7.72 -17.52 -1.23
C GLU A 230 -6.50 -18.20 -0.60
N LYS A 231 -6.53 -19.51 -0.33
CA LYS A 231 -5.37 -20.24 0.24
C LYS A 231 -4.11 -20.06 -0.60
N TYR A 232 -4.23 -20.12 -1.93
CA TYR A 232 -3.09 -19.89 -2.82
C TYR A 232 -2.54 -18.47 -2.67
N ILE A 233 -3.42 -17.46 -2.68
CA ILE A 233 -3.06 -16.08 -2.44
C ILE A 233 -2.36 -15.93 -1.09
N LEU A 234 -2.93 -16.48 -0.01
CA LEU A 234 -2.39 -16.39 1.35
C LEU A 234 -0.98 -17.00 1.42
N LYS A 235 -0.78 -18.16 0.79
CA LYS A 235 0.50 -18.87 0.75
C LYS A 235 1.58 -18.10 -0.04
N ASN A 236 1.17 -17.27 -0.98
CA ASN A 236 2.07 -16.53 -1.86
C ASN A 236 1.96 -15.00 -1.66
N ARG A 237 1.53 -14.54 -0.48
CA ARG A 237 1.41 -13.10 -0.11
C ARG A 237 2.73 -12.33 -0.24
N ASP A 238 3.85 -13.03 -0.30
CA ASP A 238 5.15 -12.42 -0.59
C ASP A 238 5.20 -11.74 -1.98
N LYS A 239 4.35 -12.17 -2.92
CA LYS A 239 4.14 -11.48 -4.20
C LYS A 239 3.10 -10.38 -4.00
N ARG A 240 3.45 -9.10 -4.22
CA ARG A 240 2.54 -7.98 -3.89
C ARG A 240 1.23 -8.05 -4.66
N LYS A 241 1.25 -8.39 -5.95
CA LYS A 241 0.00 -8.53 -6.70
C LYS A 241 -0.95 -9.52 -6.01
N LEU A 242 -0.44 -10.64 -5.51
CA LEU A 242 -1.27 -11.58 -4.74
C LEU A 242 -1.68 -11.03 -3.38
N TYR A 243 -0.80 -10.31 -2.69
CA TYR A 243 -1.16 -9.61 -1.45
C TYR A 243 -2.34 -8.64 -1.66
N GLU A 244 -2.33 -7.86 -2.74
CA GLU A 244 -3.42 -6.94 -3.08
C GLU A 244 -4.75 -7.67 -3.32
N PHE A 245 -4.71 -8.92 -3.81
CA PHE A 245 -5.89 -9.78 -3.92
C PHE A 245 -6.35 -10.39 -2.59
N ALA A 246 -5.55 -10.34 -1.52
CA ALA A 246 -5.85 -11.08 -0.29
C ALA A 246 -7.10 -10.55 0.44
N TYR A 247 -7.28 -9.23 0.51
CA TYR A 247 -8.51 -8.65 1.04
C TYR A 247 -9.71 -8.86 0.08
N PRO A 248 -9.62 -8.51 -1.22
CA PRO A 248 -10.75 -8.67 -2.15
C PRO A 248 -11.20 -10.12 -2.35
N ILE A 249 -10.31 -11.10 -2.33
CA ILE A 249 -10.71 -12.52 -2.43
C ILE A 249 -11.48 -12.96 -1.18
N ASN A 250 -11.13 -12.43 0.00
CA ASN A 250 -11.85 -12.72 1.23
C ASN A 250 -13.24 -12.10 1.22
N GLU A 251 -13.36 -10.83 0.79
CA GLU A 251 -14.65 -10.16 0.63
C GLU A 251 -15.54 -10.86 -0.41
N LEU A 252 -14.96 -11.30 -1.53
CA LEU A 252 -15.66 -12.08 -2.54
C LEU A 252 -16.17 -13.40 -1.97
N LYS A 253 -15.33 -14.14 -1.23
CA LYS A 253 -15.71 -15.38 -0.56
C LYS A 253 -16.89 -15.16 0.39
N ASN A 254 -16.80 -14.15 1.26
CA ASN A 254 -17.84 -13.85 2.24
C ASN A 254 -19.16 -13.46 1.54
N SER A 255 -19.08 -12.65 0.49
CA SER A 255 -20.25 -12.22 -0.29
C SER A 255 -20.93 -13.39 -1.00
N VAL A 256 -20.17 -14.31 -1.59
CA VAL A 256 -20.72 -15.50 -2.27
C VAL A 256 -21.32 -16.49 -1.26
N ILE A 257 -20.72 -16.64 -0.07
CA ILE A 257 -21.31 -17.43 1.03
C ILE A 257 -22.64 -16.82 1.48
N ASN A 258 -22.70 -15.49 1.65
CA ASN A 258 -23.94 -14.81 2.03
C ASN A 258 -25.04 -14.99 0.99
N TYR A 259 -24.69 -14.88 -0.31
CA TYR A 259 -25.59 -15.19 -1.41
C TYR A 259 -26.13 -16.62 -1.33
N TYR A 260 -25.26 -17.60 -1.05
CA TYR A 260 -25.66 -19.00 -0.90
C TYR A 260 -26.64 -19.21 0.26
N ILE A 261 -26.31 -18.67 1.45
CA ILE A 261 -27.16 -18.79 2.65
C ILE A 261 -28.52 -18.15 2.45
N SER A 262 -28.59 -17.02 1.73
CA SER A 262 -29.83 -16.29 1.48
C SER A 262 -30.60 -16.80 0.25
N ASN A 263 -30.15 -17.89 -0.38
CA ASN A 263 -30.68 -18.37 -1.67
C ASN A 263 -30.77 -17.29 -2.77
N GLY A 264 -29.96 -16.25 -2.69
CA GLY A 264 -30.00 -15.12 -3.63
C GLY A 264 -31.31 -14.31 -3.66
N GLU A 265 -32.16 -14.39 -2.63
CA GLU A 265 -33.46 -13.70 -2.64
C GLU A 265 -33.37 -12.19 -2.37
N GLN A 266 -32.27 -11.71 -1.81
CA GLN A 266 -32.08 -10.30 -1.48
C GLN A 266 -31.22 -9.61 -2.53
N ASN A 267 -31.71 -8.54 -3.16
CA ASN A 267 -30.93 -7.79 -4.14
C ASN A 267 -29.61 -7.26 -3.57
N GLN A 268 -29.57 -6.93 -2.27
CA GLN A 268 -28.36 -6.46 -1.61
C GLN A 268 -27.22 -7.49 -1.70
N VAL A 269 -27.48 -8.78 -1.48
CA VAL A 269 -26.42 -9.80 -1.54
C VAL A 269 -25.89 -10.01 -2.96
N ILE A 270 -26.69 -9.73 -3.98
CA ILE A 270 -26.25 -9.78 -5.39
C ILE A 270 -25.36 -8.58 -5.71
N GLU A 271 -25.73 -7.39 -5.24
CA GLU A 271 -24.90 -6.18 -5.38
C GLU A 271 -23.58 -6.31 -4.59
N ASP A 272 -23.57 -6.93 -3.41
CA ASP A 272 -22.35 -7.16 -2.62
C ASP A 272 -21.37 -8.09 -3.37
N VAL A 273 -21.89 -9.17 -3.98
CA VAL A 273 -21.08 -10.05 -4.84
C VAL A 273 -20.54 -9.29 -6.04
N LYS A 274 -21.37 -8.47 -6.69
CA LYS A 274 -20.96 -7.67 -7.86
C LYS A 274 -19.86 -6.66 -7.51
N LEU A 275 -20.02 -5.92 -6.41
CA LEU A 275 -19.00 -4.99 -5.91
C LEU A 275 -17.67 -5.70 -5.64
N SER A 276 -17.72 -6.90 -5.05
CA SER A 276 -16.52 -7.70 -4.78
C SER A 276 -15.85 -8.18 -6.09
N VAL A 277 -16.64 -8.57 -7.10
CA VAL A 277 -16.13 -8.94 -8.43
C VAL A 277 -15.49 -7.74 -9.13
N ASP A 278 -16.15 -6.59 -9.14
CA ASP A 278 -15.64 -5.37 -9.77
C ASP A 278 -14.31 -4.93 -9.12
N GLY A 279 -14.23 -4.97 -7.79
CA GLY A 279 -12.99 -4.68 -7.05
C GLY A 279 -11.83 -5.63 -7.40
N MET A 280 -12.11 -6.92 -7.61
CA MET A 280 -11.10 -7.87 -8.08
C MET A 280 -10.68 -7.60 -9.54
N LEU A 281 -11.62 -7.21 -10.42
CA LEU A 281 -11.33 -6.89 -11.83
C LEU A 281 -10.47 -5.63 -11.99
N GLU A 282 -10.67 -4.63 -11.14
CA GLU A 282 -9.82 -3.42 -11.09
C GLU A 282 -8.35 -3.78 -10.81
N LEU A 283 -8.11 -4.71 -9.88
CA LEU A 283 -6.76 -5.19 -9.59
C LEU A 283 -6.14 -5.99 -10.73
N LEU A 284 -6.96 -6.70 -11.51
CA LEU A 284 -6.51 -7.45 -12.68
C LEU A 284 -6.14 -6.53 -13.86
N SER A 285 -6.73 -5.35 -13.97
CA SER A 285 -6.56 -4.47 -15.14
C SER A 285 -5.28 -3.61 -15.13
N ILE A 286 -4.40 -3.80 -14.13
CA ILE A 286 -3.11 -3.11 -13.93
C ILE A 286 -1.92 -4.05 -14.18
#